data_AF-A0A2D9TDT9-F1
#
_entry.id   AF-A0A2D9TDT9-F1
#
_cell.length_a   1.000
_cell.length_b   1.000
_cell.length_c   1.000
_cell.angle_alpha   90.00
_cell.angle_beta   90.00
_cell.angle_gamma   90.00
#
_symmetry.space_group_name_H-M   'P 1'
#
loop_
_entity.id
_entity.type
_entity.pdbx_description
1 polymer ?
#
loop_
_entity_poly.entity_id
_entity_poly.type
_entity_poly.pdbx_seq_one_letter_code
_entity_poly.pdbx_strand_id
1 'polypeptide(L)'
;LLRLADEGGWPGSAAAAFAVARLGRRGLLGSDQVPALCAVAARRRSPHLRANLVVALASLGARCDDPEASIQPRSWLRRAHAPVVRGATARWVAAVGETDAEGVLAGCVDEALAPDVRAACADPRLPPLDGDVDVYVYAVDGRTLLRDTVIALRLADGTSYVVRSDANAQVRLEGAPRGPLGLDDPLASPLEP
;
A
#
# COMPACT_ATOMS: atom_id res chain seq x y z
N LEU A 1 -10.80 6.70 -11.65
CA LEU A 1 -10.35 5.94 -10.46
C LEU A 1 -9.86 6.85 -9.34
N LEU A 2 -8.93 7.78 -9.58
CA LEU A 2 -8.46 8.73 -8.54
C LEU A 2 -9.61 9.50 -7.85
N ARG A 3 -10.55 10.04 -8.62
CA ARG A 3 -11.75 10.68 -8.05
C ARG A 3 -12.56 9.74 -7.14
N LEU A 4 -12.67 8.46 -7.47
CA LEU A 4 -13.35 7.47 -6.62
C LEU A 4 -12.53 7.14 -5.36
N ALA A 5 -11.20 7.14 -5.44
CA ALA A 5 -10.35 7.00 -4.25
C ALA A 5 -10.52 8.21 -3.31
N ASP A 6 -10.71 9.40 -3.88
CA ASP A 6 -10.78 10.66 -3.14
C ASP A 6 -12.16 11.00 -2.59
N GLU A 7 -13.23 10.73 -3.32
CA GLU A 7 -14.60 11.11 -2.96
C GLU A 7 -15.43 9.88 -2.51
N GLY A 8 -14.97 8.68 -2.86
CA GLY A 8 -15.72 7.45 -2.61
C GLY A 8 -15.82 7.08 -1.14
N GLY A 9 -16.93 6.44 -0.80
CA GLY A 9 -17.14 5.79 0.49
C GLY A 9 -16.24 4.57 0.69
N TRP A 10 -16.12 4.14 1.95
CA TRP A 10 -15.46 2.89 2.30
C TRP A 10 -16.38 1.69 2.00
N PRO A 11 -15.90 0.54 1.47
CA PRO A 11 -14.52 0.22 1.10
C PRO A 11 -14.13 0.60 -0.35
N GLY A 12 -15.07 1.15 -1.14
CA GLY A 12 -14.87 1.43 -2.56
C GLY A 12 -13.70 2.37 -2.88
N SER A 13 -13.43 3.35 -2.01
CA SER A 13 -12.27 4.24 -2.16
C SER A 13 -10.92 3.53 -2.05
N ALA A 14 -10.77 2.57 -1.15
CA ALA A 14 -9.53 1.78 -1.07
C ALA A 14 -9.37 0.82 -2.25
N ALA A 15 -10.46 0.19 -2.70
CA ALA A 15 -10.44 -0.63 -3.92
C ALA A 15 -10.06 0.20 -5.16
N ALA A 16 -10.56 1.44 -5.25
CA ALA A 16 -10.17 2.36 -6.32
C ALA A 16 -8.69 2.76 -6.24
N ALA A 17 -8.18 3.05 -5.04
CA ALA A 17 -6.77 3.35 -4.85
C ALA A 17 -5.88 2.14 -5.19
N PHE A 18 -6.30 0.92 -4.84
CA PHE A 18 -5.61 -0.31 -5.26
C PHE A 18 -5.54 -0.42 -6.78
N ALA A 19 -6.65 -0.16 -7.48
CA ALA A 19 -6.67 -0.14 -8.95
C ALA A 19 -5.71 0.92 -9.53
N VAL A 20 -5.62 2.10 -8.92
CA VAL A 20 -4.63 3.13 -9.29
C VAL A 20 -3.19 2.60 -9.11
N ALA A 21 -2.87 1.98 -7.98
CA ALA A 21 -1.56 1.37 -7.74
C ALA A 21 -1.22 0.34 -8.82
N ARG A 22 -2.17 -0.51 -9.19
CA ARG A 22 -2.01 -1.52 -10.25
C ARG A 22 -1.75 -0.90 -11.62
N LEU A 23 -2.42 0.19 -11.96
CA LEU A 23 -2.13 0.93 -13.19
C LEU A 23 -0.72 1.51 -13.18
N GLY A 24 -0.28 2.11 -12.05
CA GLY A 24 1.08 2.62 -11.90
C GLY A 24 2.13 1.51 -12.05
N ARG A 25 1.91 0.38 -11.38
CA ARG A 25 2.79 -0.80 -11.47
C ARG A 25 2.87 -1.42 -12.87
N ARG A 26 1.87 -1.20 -13.72
CA ARG A 26 1.84 -1.64 -15.13
C ARG A 26 2.36 -0.58 -16.10
N GLY A 27 2.82 0.58 -15.62
CA GLY A 27 3.29 1.68 -16.46
C GLY A 27 2.16 2.40 -17.21
N LEU A 28 0.93 2.32 -16.73
CA LEU A 28 -0.26 2.92 -17.35
C LEU A 28 -0.66 4.27 -16.73
N LEU A 29 0.09 4.75 -15.75
CA LEU A 29 -0.03 6.12 -15.22
C LEU A 29 1.08 6.99 -15.81
N GLY A 30 0.73 8.24 -16.10
CA GLY A 30 1.64 9.30 -16.51
C GLY A 30 1.99 10.25 -15.36
N SER A 31 3.01 11.07 -15.58
CA SER A 31 3.46 12.08 -14.61
C SER A 31 2.42 13.18 -14.37
N ASP A 32 1.48 13.38 -15.30
CA ASP A 32 0.40 14.37 -15.19
C ASP A 32 -0.58 14.05 -14.04
N GLN A 33 -0.63 12.80 -13.56
CA GLN A 33 -1.47 12.44 -12.41
C GLN A 33 -0.77 12.60 -11.05
N VAL A 34 0.53 12.90 -11.02
CA VAL A 34 1.31 13.03 -9.77
C VAL A 34 0.71 14.07 -8.80
N PRO A 35 0.31 15.29 -9.23
CA PRO A 35 -0.27 16.27 -8.31
C PRO A 35 -1.54 15.74 -7.63
N ALA A 36 -2.42 15.07 -8.39
CA ALA A 36 -3.63 14.47 -7.86
C ALA A 36 -3.32 13.29 -6.92
N LEU A 37 -2.34 12.45 -7.25
CA LEU A 37 -1.89 11.36 -6.38
C LEU A 37 -1.40 11.90 -5.02
N CYS A 38 -0.54 12.92 -5.04
CA CYS A 38 -0.01 13.58 -3.86
C CYS A 38 -1.13 14.20 -3.01
N ALA A 39 -2.03 14.98 -3.63
CA ALA A 39 -3.14 15.62 -2.92
C ALA A 39 -4.05 14.61 -2.23
N VAL A 40 -4.41 13.52 -2.90
CA VAL A 40 -5.27 12.49 -2.31
C VAL A 40 -4.52 11.73 -1.21
N ALA A 41 -3.24 11.40 -1.40
CA ALA A 41 -2.43 10.71 -0.40
C ALA A 41 -2.27 11.55 0.88
N ALA A 42 -2.07 12.87 0.75
CA ALA A 42 -1.95 13.79 1.87
C ALA A 42 -3.27 13.92 2.64
N ARG A 43 -4.39 14.11 1.94
CA ARG A 43 -5.72 14.35 2.55
C ARG A 43 -6.34 13.11 3.18
N ARG A 44 -6.23 11.95 2.53
CA ARG A 44 -6.92 10.73 2.97
C ARG A 44 -6.11 10.03 4.06
N ARG A 45 -6.79 9.67 5.16
CA ARG A 45 -6.16 9.07 6.35
C ARG A 45 -6.32 7.55 6.47
N SER A 46 -6.95 6.89 5.51
CA SER A 46 -7.02 5.43 5.52
C SER A 46 -5.64 4.84 5.17
N PRO A 47 -5.07 3.94 6.00
CA PRO A 47 -3.74 3.40 5.76
C PRO A 47 -3.67 2.55 4.48
N HIS A 48 -4.69 1.73 4.21
CA HIS A 48 -4.75 0.89 3.01
C HIS A 48 -4.83 1.73 1.73
N LEU A 49 -5.65 2.80 1.76
CA LEU A 49 -5.75 3.74 0.65
C LEU A 49 -4.42 4.46 0.44
N ARG A 50 -3.83 5.02 1.50
CA ARG A 50 -2.57 5.77 1.45
C ARG A 50 -1.44 4.91 0.94
N ALA A 51 -1.28 3.69 1.45
CA ALA A 51 -0.27 2.74 0.97
C ALA A 51 -0.39 2.46 -0.54
N ASN A 52 -1.61 2.27 -1.05
CA ASN A 52 -1.83 2.07 -2.48
C ASN A 52 -1.39 3.29 -3.32
N LEU A 53 -1.71 4.51 -2.89
CA LEU A 53 -1.28 5.72 -3.59
C LEU A 53 0.24 5.92 -3.52
N VAL A 54 0.87 5.56 -2.39
CA VAL A 54 2.33 5.58 -2.24
C VAL A 54 3.00 4.59 -3.19
N VAL A 55 2.45 3.38 -3.37
CA VAL A 55 2.98 2.45 -4.38
C VAL A 55 2.81 3.00 -5.79
N ALA A 56 1.71 3.68 -6.11
CA ALA A 56 1.54 4.35 -7.39
C ALA A 56 2.63 5.42 -7.61
N LEU A 57 2.90 6.26 -6.61
CA LEU A 57 3.96 7.27 -6.64
C LEU A 57 5.36 6.64 -6.78
N ALA A 58 5.63 5.55 -6.05
CA ALA A 58 6.86 4.79 -6.16
C ALA A 58 7.06 4.21 -7.57
N SER A 59 5.98 3.72 -8.20
CA SER A 59 6.03 3.19 -9.56
C SER A 59 6.39 4.25 -10.60
N LEU A 60 6.04 5.51 -10.32
CA LEU A 60 6.36 6.66 -11.14
C LEU A 60 7.72 7.30 -10.79
N GLY A 61 8.37 6.89 -9.70
CA GLY A 61 9.55 7.58 -9.16
C GLY A 61 9.26 9.04 -8.80
N ALA A 62 8.01 9.38 -8.49
CA ALA A 62 7.54 10.75 -8.40
C ALA A 62 7.63 11.33 -6.98
N ARG A 63 7.99 12.60 -6.86
CA ARG A 63 7.97 13.35 -5.60
C ARG A 63 6.70 14.18 -5.46
N CYS A 64 6.36 14.51 -4.21
CA CYS A 64 5.26 15.41 -3.87
C CYS A 64 5.84 16.73 -3.39
N ASP A 65 6.35 17.52 -4.34
CA ASP A 65 7.05 18.79 -4.07
C ASP A 65 6.11 20.01 -4.07
N ASP A 66 4.82 19.82 -4.37
CA ASP A 66 3.81 20.88 -4.34
C ASP A 66 3.65 21.42 -2.90
N PRO A 67 3.74 22.75 -2.66
CA PRO A 67 3.60 23.33 -1.32
C PRO A 67 2.31 22.97 -0.59
N GLU A 68 1.19 22.78 -1.28
CA GLU A 68 -0.13 22.51 -0.68
C GLU A 68 -0.36 21.02 -0.40
N ALA A 69 0.39 20.14 -1.07
CA ALA A 69 0.30 18.70 -0.96
C ALA A 69 1.66 18.05 -0.68
N SER A 70 2.58 18.81 -0.05
CA SER A 70 3.94 18.35 0.14
C SER A 70 3.96 17.19 1.13
N ILE A 71 4.47 16.06 0.67
CA ILE A 71 4.67 14.88 1.50
C ILE A 71 6.16 14.62 1.50
N GLN A 72 6.76 14.60 2.69
CA GLN A 72 8.12 14.12 2.88
C GLN A 72 8.09 12.61 3.12
N PRO A 73 8.51 11.76 2.15
CA PRO A 73 8.42 10.30 2.26
C PRO A 73 9.02 9.77 3.57
N ARG A 74 10.18 10.28 4.00
CA ARG A 74 10.83 9.88 5.26
C ARG A 74 9.93 10.00 6.49
N SER A 75 9.05 11.00 6.53
CA SER A 75 8.17 11.20 7.67
C SER A 75 7.21 10.03 7.87
N TRP A 76 6.84 9.34 6.79
CA TRP A 76 5.90 8.22 6.78
C TRP A 76 6.55 6.86 7.09
N LEU A 77 7.88 6.81 7.24
CA LEU A 77 8.60 5.63 7.75
C LEU A 77 8.53 5.50 9.28
N ARG A 78 8.14 6.58 9.98
CA ARG A 78 8.11 6.63 11.44
C ARG A 78 7.04 5.69 12.01
N ARG A 79 7.23 5.26 13.25
CA ARG A 79 6.33 4.33 13.97
C ARG A 79 4.89 4.83 14.14
N ALA A 80 4.64 6.12 13.99
CA ALA A 80 3.29 6.70 14.04
C ALA A 80 2.40 6.26 12.87
N HIS A 81 2.98 5.76 11.78
CA HIS A 81 2.25 5.28 10.60
C HIS A 81 2.03 3.77 10.64
N ALA A 82 0.93 3.31 10.04
CA ALA A 82 0.62 1.89 9.97
C ALA A 82 1.71 1.10 9.20
N PRO A 83 1.97 -0.17 9.56
CA PRO A 83 2.95 -1.01 8.87
C PRO A 83 2.80 -1.03 7.34
N VAL A 84 1.56 -1.08 6.83
CA VAL A 84 1.28 -1.08 5.39
C VAL A 84 1.76 0.20 4.70
N VAL A 85 1.58 1.37 5.33
CA VAL A 85 2.05 2.65 4.80
C VAL A 85 3.56 2.74 4.87
N ARG A 86 4.17 2.31 5.99
CA ARG A 86 5.63 2.31 6.16
C ARG A 86 6.31 1.42 5.12
N GLY A 87 5.79 0.21 4.88
CA GLY A 87 6.29 -0.71 3.87
C GLY A 87 6.22 -0.13 2.46
N ALA A 88 5.08 0.46 2.07
CA ALA A 88 4.95 1.15 0.79
C ALA A 88 5.90 2.35 0.68
N THR A 89 6.07 3.11 1.76
CA THR A 89 6.92 4.30 1.82
C THR A 89 8.39 3.97 1.67
N ALA A 90 8.87 2.84 2.20
CA ALA A 90 10.25 2.39 2.01
C ALA A 90 10.59 2.24 0.52
N ARG A 91 9.66 1.67 -0.24
CA ARG A 91 9.78 1.53 -1.70
C ARG A 91 9.75 2.88 -2.40
N TRP A 92 8.91 3.79 -1.93
CA TRP A 92 8.83 5.14 -2.46
C TRP A 92 10.11 5.94 -2.25
N VAL A 93 10.69 5.91 -1.04
CA VAL A 93 11.99 6.54 -0.71
C VAL A 93 13.09 6.05 -1.65
N ALA A 94 13.15 4.74 -1.90
CA ALA A 94 14.11 4.17 -2.84
C ALA A 94 13.86 4.64 -4.29
N ALA A 95 12.60 4.69 -4.71
CA ALA A 95 12.24 5.02 -6.08
C ALA A 95 12.49 6.49 -6.45
N VAL A 96 12.29 7.44 -5.54
CA VAL A 96 12.53 8.86 -5.81
C VAL A 96 14.00 9.28 -5.68
N GLY A 97 14.86 8.35 -5.24
CA GLY A 97 16.30 8.56 -5.11
C GLY A 97 16.67 9.76 -4.24
N GLU A 98 16.14 9.84 -3.02
CA GLU A 98 16.54 10.92 -2.10
C GLU A 98 18.02 10.83 -1.71
N THR A 99 18.65 11.98 -1.47
CA THR A 99 20.01 12.05 -0.91
C THR A 99 20.04 11.31 0.44
N ASP A 100 20.86 10.26 0.59
CA ASP A 100 20.88 9.38 1.78
C ASP A 100 19.69 8.41 1.92
N ALA A 101 19.08 7.98 0.80
CA ALA A 101 18.05 6.92 0.85
C ALA A 101 18.57 5.62 1.50
N GLU A 102 19.84 5.27 1.29
CA GLU A 102 20.46 4.07 1.88
C GLU A 102 20.53 4.13 3.41
N GLY A 103 21.01 5.24 3.99
CA GLY A 103 21.06 5.43 5.44
C GLY A 103 19.66 5.45 6.07
N VAL A 104 18.69 6.10 5.42
CA VAL A 104 17.29 6.10 5.86
C VAL A 104 16.69 4.70 5.90
N LEU A 105 16.93 3.89 4.85
CA LEU A 105 16.41 2.53 4.78
C LEU A 105 17.10 1.59 5.76
N ALA A 106 18.41 1.74 5.97
CA ALA A 106 19.14 1.02 7.02
C ALA A 106 18.55 1.31 8.42
N GLY A 107 18.32 2.57 8.76
CA GLY A 107 17.65 2.94 10.01
C GLY A 107 16.23 2.37 10.11
N CYS A 108 15.48 2.33 9.00
CA CYS A 108 14.18 1.66 8.99
C CYS A 108 14.27 0.16 9.32
N VAL A 109 15.26 -0.56 8.80
CA VAL A 109 15.47 -1.99 9.07
C VAL A 109 15.66 -2.22 10.57
N ASP A 110 16.48 -1.40 11.22
CA ASP A 110 16.79 -1.50 12.64
C ASP A 110 15.59 -1.16 13.54
N GLU A 111 14.78 -0.18 13.14
CA GLU A 111 13.61 0.25 13.90
C GLU A 111 12.34 -0.56 13.61
N ALA A 112 12.33 -1.40 12.57
CA ALA A 112 11.16 -2.13 12.12
C ALA A 112 10.76 -3.23 13.11
N LEU A 113 9.60 -3.02 13.76
CA LEU A 113 8.95 -4.00 14.62
C LEU A 113 8.20 -5.07 13.82
N ALA A 114 7.63 -4.68 12.67
CA ALA A 114 6.86 -5.58 11.82
C ALA A 114 7.80 -6.23 10.77
N PRO A 115 7.79 -7.57 10.62
CA PRO A 115 8.69 -8.26 9.69
C PRO A 115 8.56 -7.82 8.23
N ASP A 116 7.35 -7.46 7.79
CA ASP A 116 7.06 -7.00 6.44
C ASP A 116 7.64 -5.61 6.16
N VAL A 117 7.59 -4.71 7.13
CA VAL A 117 8.25 -3.39 7.04
C VAL A 117 9.76 -3.57 6.97
N ARG A 118 10.33 -4.46 7.79
CA ARG A 118 11.77 -4.76 7.75
C ARG A 118 12.18 -5.29 6.38
N ALA A 119 11.43 -6.22 5.82
CA ALA A 119 11.68 -6.77 4.49
C ALA A 119 11.60 -5.70 3.39
N ALA A 120 10.58 -4.83 3.44
CA ALA A 120 10.45 -3.73 2.49
C ALA A 120 11.58 -2.70 2.59
N CYS A 121 12.11 -2.45 3.79
CA CYS A 121 13.26 -1.55 3.97
C CYS A 121 14.58 -2.20 3.54
N ALA A 122 14.74 -3.52 3.72
CA ALA A 122 15.92 -4.25 3.29
C ALA A 122 15.98 -4.46 1.77
N ASP A 123 14.84 -4.73 1.11
CA ASP A 123 14.72 -4.80 -0.34
C ASP A 123 13.53 -3.96 -0.84
N PRO A 124 13.76 -2.66 -1.09
CA PRO A 124 12.69 -1.73 -1.46
C PRO A 124 12.23 -1.87 -2.91
N ARG A 125 12.88 -2.72 -3.73
CA ARG A 125 12.50 -2.91 -5.13
C ARG A 125 11.11 -3.53 -5.24
N LEU A 126 10.26 -2.95 -6.08
CA LEU A 126 8.92 -3.46 -6.32
C LEU A 126 8.97 -4.86 -6.96
N PRO A 127 8.38 -5.90 -6.32
CA PRO A 127 8.46 -7.29 -6.81
C PRO A 127 7.62 -7.49 -8.09
N PRO A 128 8.01 -8.38 -9.04
CA PRO A 128 7.29 -8.61 -10.29
C PRO A 128 5.79 -8.95 -10.12
N LEU A 129 4.97 -8.58 -11.11
CA LEU A 129 3.51 -8.79 -11.14
C LEU A 129 3.11 -10.06 -11.92
N ASP A 130 3.69 -11.20 -11.57
CA ASP A 130 3.54 -12.47 -12.30
C ASP A 130 3.00 -13.60 -11.42
N GLY A 131 2.49 -13.29 -10.22
CA GLY A 131 1.87 -14.26 -9.32
C GLY A 131 0.35 -14.26 -9.43
N ASP A 132 -0.26 -15.36 -8.99
CA ASP A 132 -1.69 -15.46 -8.78
C ASP A 132 -1.95 -15.69 -7.29
N VAL A 133 -2.90 -14.93 -6.74
CA VAL A 133 -3.38 -15.12 -5.37
C VAL A 133 -4.70 -15.86 -5.47
N ASP A 134 -4.75 -17.02 -4.84
CA ASP A 134 -5.98 -17.75 -4.56
C ASP A 134 -5.90 -18.27 -3.12
N VAL A 135 -6.60 -17.58 -2.21
CA VAL A 135 -6.47 -17.82 -0.76
C VAL A 135 -7.82 -17.92 -0.09
N TYR A 136 -7.85 -18.71 0.99
CA TYR A 136 -8.95 -18.76 1.94
C TYR A 136 -8.63 -17.88 3.14
N VAL A 137 -9.62 -17.08 3.56
CA VAL A 137 -9.44 -16.08 4.60
C VAL A 137 -10.06 -16.58 5.91
N TYR A 138 -9.20 -16.72 6.93
CA TYR A 138 -9.58 -17.17 8.25
C TYR A 138 -9.46 -16.03 9.28
N ALA A 139 -10.25 -16.11 10.34
CA ALA A 139 -10.08 -15.28 11.52
C ALA A 139 -8.77 -15.65 12.26
N VAL A 140 -8.45 -14.87 13.30
CA VAL A 140 -7.24 -15.07 14.13
C VAL A 140 -7.18 -16.43 14.84
N ASP A 141 -8.32 -17.11 14.99
CA ASP A 141 -8.39 -18.47 15.55
C ASP A 141 -7.89 -19.55 14.57
N GLY A 142 -7.64 -19.20 13.31
CA GLY A 142 -7.21 -20.10 12.24
C GLY A 142 -8.25 -21.13 11.83
N ARG A 143 -9.51 -20.99 12.27
CA ARG A 143 -10.59 -21.98 12.08
C ARG A 143 -11.84 -21.36 11.48
N THR A 144 -12.20 -20.16 11.91
CA THR A 144 -13.40 -19.47 11.46
C THR A 144 -13.15 -18.83 10.11
N LEU A 145 -13.91 -19.24 9.09
CA LEU A 145 -13.84 -18.64 7.75
C LEU A 145 -14.54 -17.28 7.74
N LEU A 146 -13.85 -16.26 7.24
CA LEU A 146 -14.40 -14.91 7.07
C LEU A 146 -15.16 -14.81 5.75
N ARG A 147 -16.40 -15.32 5.71
CA ARG A 147 -17.27 -15.32 4.51
C ARG A 147 -17.97 -13.98 4.34
N ASP A 148 -18.18 -13.53 3.10
CA ASP A 148 -18.86 -12.28 2.76
C ASP A 148 -18.35 -11.06 3.58
N THR A 149 -17.08 -11.09 3.97
CA THR A 149 -16.48 -10.13 4.90
C THR A 149 -15.52 -9.22 4.16
N VAL A 150 -15.54 -7.93 4.48
CA VAL A 150 -14.56 -6.98 3.93
C VAL A 150 -13.24 -7.19 4.64
N ILE A 151 -12.21 -7.52 3.87
CA ILE A 151 -10.86 -7.80 4.35
C ILE A 151 -9.85 -6.96 3.58
N ALA A 152 -8.64 -6.85 4.12
CA ALA A 152 -7.53 -6.22 3.44
C ALA A 152 -6.37 -7.22 3.30
N LEU A 153 -6.10 -7.66 2.08
CA LEU A 153 -4.89 -8.45 1.79
C LEU A 153 -3.73 -7.50 1.53
N ARG A 154 -2.74 -7.50 2.42
CA ARG A 154 -1.44 -6.86 2.21
C ARG A 154 -0.61 -7.71 1.26
N LEU A 155 -0.14 -7.10 0.18
CA LEU A 155 0.65 -7.78 -0.84
C LEU A 155 2.14 -7.41 -0.70
N ALA A 156 3.02 -8.22 -1.30
CA ALA A 156 4.47 -8.09 -1.15
C ALA A 156 5.05 -6.75 -1.65
N ASP A 157 4.35 -6.04 -2.54
CA ASP A 157 4.75 -4.72 -3.02
C ASP A 157 4.31 -3.57 -2.11
N GLY A 158 3.67 -3.86 -0.97
CA GLY A 158 3.15 -2.86 -0.04
C GLY A 158 1.75 -2.37 -0.39
N THR A 159 1.13 -2.83 -1.48
CA THR A 159 -0.28 -2.53 -1.75
C THR A 159 -1.21 -3.32 -0.82
N SER A 160 -2.43 -2.82 -0.69
CA SER A 160 -3.50 -3.45 0.06
C SER A 160 -4.72 -3.66 -0.84
N TYR A 161 -5.05 -4.92 -1.10
CA TYR A 161 -6.24 -5.32 -1.83
C TYR A 161 -7.42 -5.44 -0.86
N VAL A 162 -8.22 -4.38 -0.81
CA VAL A 162 -9.44 -4.33 0.02
C VAL A 162 -10.61 -4.86 -0.80
N VAL A 163 -11.19 -5.97 -0.36
CA VAL A 163 -12.21 -6.70 -1.10
C VAL A 163 -13.15 -7.42 -0.13
N ARG A 164 -14.34 -7.78 -0.60
CA ARG A 164 -15.22 -8.70 0.12
C ARG A 164 -14.88 -10.12 -0.31
N SER A 165 -14.59 -10.99 0.65
CA SER A 165 -14.42 -12.43 0.40
C SER A 165 -15.72 -13.04 -0.12
N ASP A 166 -15.64 -14.12 -0.89
CA ASP A 166 -16.83 -14.77 -1.42
C ASP A 166 -17.55 -15.64 -0.37
N ALA A 167 -18.60 -16.35 -0.79
CA ALA A 167 -19.37 -17.25 0.06
C ALA A 167 -18.53 -18.41 0.65
N ASN A 168 -17.36 -18.71 0.09
CA ASN A 168 -16.40 -19.70 0.57
C ASN A 168 -15.24 -19.08 1.38
N ALA A 169 -15.31 -17.79 1.67
CA ALA A 169 -14.22 -16.98 2.21
C ALA A 169 -12.95 -16.99 1.32
N GLN A 170 -13.13 -17.22 0.02
CA GLN A 170 -12.06 -17.24 -0.97
C GLN A 170 -11.85 -15.83 -1.53
N VAL A 171 -10.59 -15.48 -1.81
CA VAL A 171 -10.20 -14.25 -2.50
C VAL A 171 -9.23 -14.61 -3.60
N ARG A 172 -9.51 -14.12 -4.81
CA ARG A 172 -8.69 -14.33 -6.00
C ARG A 172 -8.20 -13.01 -6.57
N LEU A 173 -6.93 -12.96 -6.96
CA LEU A 173 -6.32 -11.81 -7.62
C LEU A 173 -5.23 -12.28 -8.59
N GLU A 174 -5.42 -11.94 -9.86
CA GLU A 174 -4.46 -12.25 -10.93
C GLU A 174 -3.35 -11.19 -11.05
N GLY A 175 -2.17 -11.65 -11.44
CA GLY A 175 -0.98 -10.83 -11.62
C GLY A 175 -0.55 -10.10 -10.34
N ALA A 176 -0.82 -10.68 -9.18
CA ALA A 176 -0.38 -10.19 -7.90
C ALA A 176 1.16 -10.08 -7.84
N PRO A 177 1.71 -9.15 -7.04
CA PRO A 177 3.13 -9.10 -6.78
C PRO A 177 3.59 -10.41 -6.11
N ARG A 178 4.66 -11.02 -6.62
CA ARG A 178 5.22 -12.23 -6.01
C ARG A 178 5.75 -11.94 -4.60
N GLY A 179 5.38 -12.79 -3.64
CA GLY A 179 5.94 -12.76 -2.29
C GLY A 179 4.90 -13.07 -1.20
N PRO A 180 5.22 -12.76 0.07
CA PRO A 180 4.33 -13.04 1.19
C PRO A 180 3.05 -12.20 1.14
N LEU A 181 1.99 -12.76 1.73
CA LEU A 181 0.69 -12.12 1.90
C LEU A 181 0.43 -11.89 3.39
N GLY A 182 -0.15 -10.74 3.71
CA GLY A 182 -0.67 -10.43 5.04
C GLY A 182 -2.18 -10.25 5.00
N LEU A 183 -2.86 -10.58 6.10
CA LEU A 183 -4.29 -10.30 6.27
C LEU A 183 -4.45 -9.27 7.38
N ASP A 184 -5.11 -8.16 7.04
CA ASP A 184 -5.50 -7.13 7.99
C ASP A 184 -7.01 -7.09 8.15
N ASP A 185 -7.47 -6.74 9.35
CA ASP A 185 -8.81 -6.21 9.55
C ASP A 185 -8.79 -4.70 9.21
N PRO A 186 -9.37 -4.28 8.07
CA PRO A 186 -9.33 -2.89 7.67
C PRO A 186 -10.16 -1.97 8.56
N LEU A 187 -11.13 -2.50 9.31
CA LEU A 187 -11.99 -1.71 10.20
C LEU A 187 -11.33 -1.48 11.56
N ALA A 188 -10.42 -2.36 11.96
CA ALA A 188 -9.62 -2.22 13.18
C ALA A 188 -8.35 -1.36 12.99
N SER A 189 -8.02 -1.00 11.74
CA SER A 189 -6.81 -0.23 11.42
C SER A 189 -6.99 1.25 11.80
N PRO A 190 -6.13 1.81 12.66
CA PRO A 190 -6.19 3.24 13.00
C PRO A 190 -6.03 4.12 11.77
N LEU A 191 -6.66 5.30 11.80
CA LEU A 191 -6.41 6.31 10.80
C LEU A 191 -4.98 6.84 10.93
N GLU A 192 -4.33 7.03 9.79
CA GLU A 192 -3.00 7.60 9.69
C GLU A 192 -2.97 9.00 10.31
N PRO A 193 -1.86 9.44 10.94
CA PRO A 193 -1.75 10.76 11.54
C PRO A 193 -2.09 11.88 10.54
#